data_AF-A0A7W0LLY0-F1
#
_entry.id   AF-A0A7W0LLY0-F1
#
_cell.length_a   1.000
_cell.length_b   1.000
_cell.length_c   1.000
_cell.angle_alpha   90.00
_cell.angle_beta   90.00
_cell.angle_gamma   90.00
#
_symmetry.space_group_name_H-M   'P 1'
#
loop_
_entity.id
_entity.type
_entity.pdbx_description
1 polymer ?
#
loop_
_entity_poly.entity_id
_entity_poly.type
_entity_poly.pdbx_seq_one_letter_code
_entity_poly.pdbx_strand_id
1 'polypeptide(L)'
;MERRVLPVADDPDRRAAVFERELWRIAVEHLPWSEQHVWAALAGARASSNNWRRAKAMLHFDNTGELRARFLITCVQRNRNSQLRIRALQEISLARDADAFDEAVEIVGGWSREERREGVKTLLQSLAEQPVGRRDQATAWLWRLAEYSRDVHEEYAVQRWPETKRLLGLLVNSSGGAHARNARRLVHAVRKQDRRLAAALLAAALAHTPEAEEVLRGARTRMARKPSALARELLRNFPKGRRRRGGKHRRGRGGGGGADNNRKDPARQQQQNGKQQQNGKRDGGGAKNPRSEPKPEAA
;
A
#
# COMPACT_ATOMS: atom_id res chain seq x y z
N MET A 1 -9.45 -6.78 34.12
CA MET A 1 -10.09 -5.60 33.47
C MET A 1 -9.20 -4.39 33.76
N GLU A 2 -8.68 -3.72 32.74
CA GLU A 2 -7.94 -2.46 32.93
C GLU A 2 -8.98 -1.36 33.28
N ARG A 3 -8.79 -0.63 34.38
CA ARG A 3 -9.76 0.42 34.81
C ARG A 3 -9.70 1.59 33.83
N ARG A 4 -10.85 1.98 33.26
CA ARG A 4 -10.96 3.15 32.39
C ARG A 4 -10.96 4.44 33.23
N VAL A 5 -10.41 5.51 32.67
CA VAL A 5 -10.25 6.82 33.31
C VAL A 5 -11.17 7.84 32.63
N LEU A 6 -11.80 8.71 33.41
CA LEU A 6 -12.51 9.89 32.93
C LEU A 6 -11.95 11.14 33.60
N PRO A 7 -11.57 12.17 32.84
CA PRO A 7 -11.19 13.45 33.43
C PRO A 7 -12.44 14.18 33.94
N VAL A 8 -12.49 14.48 35.24
CA VAL A 8 -13.66 15.10 35.91
C VAL A 8 -13.38 16.55 36.34
N ALA A 9 -12.28 17.17 35.89
CA ALA A 9 -11.93 18.55 36.27
C ALA A 9 -12.75 19.58 35.48
N ASP A 10 -13.18 20.69 36.09
CA ASP A 10 -13.93 21.77 35.42
C ASP A 10 -13.08 22.54 34.39
N ASP A 11 -11.77 22.66 34.67
CA ASP A 11 -10.79 23.32 33.82
C ASP A 11 -10.40 22.46 32.60
N PRO A 12 -10.68 22.90 31.35
CA PRO A 12 -10.33 22.17 30.13
C PRO A 12 -8.83 21.84 30.00
N ASP A 13 -7.94 22.73 30.45
CA ASP A 13 -6.50 22.52 30.32
C ASP A 13 -6.02 21.39 31.25
N ARG A 14 -6.60 21.31 32.46
CA ARG A 14 -6.36 20.18 33.37
C ARG A 14 -6.90 18.87 32.81
N ARG A 15 -8.05 18.88 32.12
CA ARG A 15 -8.57 17.68 31.44
C ARG A 15 -7.65 17.25 30.30
N ALA A 16 -7.15 18.20 29.50
CA ALA A 16 -6.17 17.92 28.44
C ALA A 16 -4.88 17.30 28.99
N ALA A 17 -4.39 17.74 30.15
CA ALA A 17 -3.23 17.14 30.82
C ALA A 17 -3.45 15.66 31.21
N VAL A 18 -4.69 15.26 31.49
CA VAL A 18 -5.04 13.84 31.72
C VAL A 18 -4.90 13.04 30.42
N PHE A 19 -5.27 13.61 29.27
CA PHE A 19 -5.10 12.96 27.97
C PHE A 19 -3.65 12.64 27.67
N GLU A 20 -2.72 13.51 28.06
CA GLU A 20 -1.31 13.28 27.84
C GLU A 20 -0.76 12.08 28.62
N ARG A 21 -1.25 11.86 29.84
CA ARG A 21 -0.78 10.82 30.76
C ARG A 21 -1.52 9.49 30.59
N GLU A 22 -2.84 9.57 30.37
CA GLU A 22 -3.76 8.44 30.43
C GLU A 22 -4.41 8.11 29.08
N LEU A 23 -3.83 8.57 27.97
CA LEU A 23 -4.35 8.47 26.61
C LEU A 23 -5.06 7.14 26.29
N TRP A 24 -4.42 6.02 26.63
CA TRP A 24 -4.86 4.67 26.27
C TRP A 24 -5.79 4.00 27.30
N ARG A 25 -6.13 4.70 28.38
CA ARG A 25 -7.04 4.25 29.44
C ARG A 25 -8.35 5.06 29.48
N ILE A 26 -8.48 6.11 28.66
CA ILE A 26 -9.67 6.97 28.66
C ILE A 26 -10.88 6.25 28.07
N ALA A 27 -12.04 6.39 28.73
CA ALA A 27 -13.33 6.00 28.16
C ALA A 27 -13.83 7.09 27.20
N VAL A 28 -13.35 7.04 25.96
CA VAL A 28 -13.56 8.08 24.94
C VAL A 28 -15.05 8.28 24.66
N GLU A 29 -15.84 7.21 24.69
CA GLU A 29 -17.30 7.24 24.46
C GLU A 29 -18.09 8.12 25.45
N HIS A 30 -17.51 8.44 26.60
CA HIS A 30 -18.16 9.27 27.63
C HIS A 30 -17.59 10.69 27.69
N LEU A 31 -16.62 11.03 26.84
CA LEU A 31 -16.13 12.40 26.75
C LEU A 31 -17.14 13.29 26.00
N PRO A 32 -17.17 14.61 26.27
CA PRO A 32 -17.81 15.58 25.40
C PRO A 32 -17.27 15.50 23.96
N TRP A 33 -18.11 15.84 22.98
CA TRP A 33 -17.76 15.74 21.55
C TRP A 33 -16.43 16.43 21.20
N SER A 34 -16.24 17.68 21.64
CA SER A 34 -15.00 18.43 21.42
C SER A 34 -13.76 17.71 21.97
N GLU A 35 -13.89 17.04 23.12
CA GLU A 35 -12.81 16.29 23.76
C GLU A 35 -12.55 14.95 23.08
N GLN A 36 -13.56 14.31 22.50
CA GLN A 36 -13.37 13.13 21.65
C GLN A 36 -12.48 13.48 20.45
N HIS A 37 -12.67 14.65 19.83
CA HIS A 37 -11.81 15.13 18.75
C HIS A 37 -10.38 15.41 19.19
N VAL A 38 -10.20 16.03 20.37
CA VAL A 38 -8.87 16.28 20.95
C VAL A 38 -8.16 14.96 21.22
N TRP A 39 -8.87 13.99 21.81
CA TRP A 39 -8.36 12.65 22.07
C TRP A 39 -7.95 11.96 20.76
N ALA A 40 -8.81 11.97 19.74
CA ALA A 40 -8.55 11.33 18.45
C ALA A 40 -7.29 11.91 17.78
N ALA A 41 -7.14 13.23 17.79
CA ALA A 41 -5.95 13.90 17.27
C ALA A 41 -4.68 13.51 18.05
N LEU A 42 -4.73 13.58 19.39
CA LEU A 42 -3.59 13.23 20.24
C LEU A 42 -3.20 11.75 20.09
N ALA A 43 -4.19 10.86 20.02
CA ALA A 43 -4.02 9.44 19.76
C ALA A 43 -3.36 9.19 18.41
N GLY A 44 -3.78 9.88 17.35
CA GLY A 44 -3.15 9.77 16.02
C GLY A 44 -1.68 10.17 16.04
N ALA A 45 -1.36 11.28 16.70
CA ALA A 45 0.01 11.78 16.83
C ALA A 45 0.92 10.87 17.67
N ARG A 46 0.39 10.24 18.74
CA ARG A 46 1.15 9.42 19.70
C ARG A 46 1.01 7.90 19.49
N ALA A 47 0.25 7.47 18.47
CA ALA A 47 0.07 6.05 18.19
C ALA A 47 1.43 5.34 17.95
N SER A 48 1.49 4.10 18.41
CA SER A 48 2.59 3.16 18.25
C SER A 48 2.06 1.83 17.74
N SER A 49 2.93 0.93 17.27
CA SER A 49 2.51 -0.39 16.78
C SER A 49 1.73 -1.20 17.83
N ASN A 50 2.07 -1.02 19.12
CA ASN A 50 1.45 -1.75 20.23
C ASN A 50 0.02 -1.30 20.51
N ASN A 51 -0.26 -0.01 20.37
CA ASN A 51 -1.56 0.57 20.71
C ASN A 51 -2.45 0.84 19.48
N TRP A 52 -1.96 0.69 18.25
CA TRP A 52 -2.71 0.94 17.02
C TRP A 52 -4.09 0.25 17.00
N ARG A 53 -4.13 -1.06 17.28
CA ARG A 53 -5.38 -1.82 17.32
C ARG A 53 -6.30 -1.33 18.45
N ARG A 54 -5.72 -1.02 19.61
CA ARG A 54 -6.44 -0.50 20.77
C ARG A 54 -7.09 0.85 20.45
N ALA A 55 -6.34 1.78 19.86
CA ALA A 55 -6.83 3.09 19.46
C ALA A 55 -8.08 2.98 18.57
N LYS A 56 -8.04 2.11 17.55
CA LYS A 56 -9.20 1.87 16.68
C LYS A 56 -10.39 1.26 17.43
N ALA A 57 -10.15 0.34 18.37
CA ALA A 57 -11.22 -0.25 19.18
C ALA A 57 -11.84 0.76 20.16
N MET A 58 -11.07 1.75 20.62
CA MET A 58 -11.59 2.84 21.44
C MET A 58 -12.52 3.78 20.65
N LEU A 59 -12.47 3.76 19.31
CA LEU A 59 -13.37 4.49 18.41
C LEU A 59 -14.47 3.59 17.81
N HIS A 60 -14.88 2.53 18.51
CA HIS A 60 -15.93 1.63 18.00
C HIS A 60 -17.34 2.25 17.99
N PHE A 61 -17.57 3.25 18.85
CA PHE A 61 -18.85 3.96 18.96
C PHE A 61 -19.02 5.06 17.90
N ASP A 62 -17.96 5.38 17.16
CA ASP A 62 -17.93 6.39 16.12
C ASP A 62 -18.67 5.89 14.85
N ASN A 63 -19.98 6.11 14.83
CA ASN A 63 -20.84 5.70 13.72
C ASN A 63 -20.70 6.59 12.48
N THR A 64 -20.29 7.85 12.66
CA THR A 64 -20.09 8.79 11.53
C THR A 64 -18.74 8.54 10.85
N GLY A 65 -17.76 8.03 11.59
CA GLY A 65 -16.40 7.82 11.12
C GLY A 65 -15.53 9.08 11.24
N GLU A 66 -16.06 10.18 11.75
CA GLU A 66 -15.38 11.47 11.83
C GLU A 66 -14.20 11.44 12.81
N LEU A 67 -14.37 10.79 13.97
CA LEU A 67 -13.28 10.64 14.94
C LEU A 67 -12.20 9.71 14.39
N ARG A 68 -12.60 8.66 13.68
CA ARG A 68 -11.67 7.76 12.99
C ARG A 68 -10.89 8.51 11.90
N ALA A 69 -11.55 9.33 11.08
CA ALA A 69 -10.90 10.16 10.08
C ALA A 69 -9.89 11.11 10.75
N ARG A 70 -10.31 11.83 11.81
CA ARG A 70 -9.44 12.72 12.58
C ARG A 70 -8.21 12.01 13.15
N PHE A 71 -8.39 10.81 13.71
CA PHE A 71 -7.30 9.96 14.22
C PHE A 71 -6.31 9.58 13.10
N LEU A 72 -6.81 9.10 11.97
CA LEU A 72 -5.99 8.63 10.86
C LEU A 72 -5.23 9.79 10.20
N ILE A 73 -5.91 10.90 9.90
CA ILE A 73 -5.30 12.10 9.32
C ILE A 73 -4.21 12.66 10.23
N THR A 74 -4.50 12.77 11.53
CA THR A 74 -3.49 13.25 12.47
C THR A 74 -2.30 12.28 12.55
N CYS A 75 -2.53 10.97 12.39
CA CYS A 75 -1.45 10.00 12.29
C CYS A 75 -0.57 10.27 11.05
N VAL A 76 -1.17 10.40 9.87
CA VAL A 76 -0.48 10.74 8.61
C VAL A 76 0.31 12.04 8.73
N GLN A 77 -0.25 13.06 9.38
CA GLN A 77 0.37 14.38 9.48
C GLN A 77 1.48 14.45 10.53
N ARG A 78 1.25 13.93 11.75
CA ARG A 78 2.06 14.26 12.94
C ARG A 78 2.81 13.09 13.55
N ASN A 79 2.50 11.85 13.18
CA ASN A 79 3.14 10.70 13.81
C ASN A 79 4.60 10.56 13.37
N ARG A 80 5.51 10.32 14.33
CA ARG A 80 6.95 10.16 14.07
C ARG A 80 7.31 8.82 13.43
N ASN A 81 6.42 7.83 13.51
CA ASN A 81 6.63 6.51 12.93
C ASN A 81 6.10 6.45 11.49
N SER A 82 7.01 6.50 10.53
CA SER A 82 6.69 6.46 9.09
C SER A 82 5.87 5.23 8.69
N GLN A 83 6.11 4.06 9.29
CA GLN A 83 5.34 2.85 8.97
C GLN A 83 3.88 2.96 9.41
N LEU A 84 3.62 3.65 10.53
CA LEU A 84 2.24 3.93 10.95
C LEU A 84 1.57 4.97 10.07
N ARG A 85 2.30 5.98 9.59
CA ARG A 85 1.77 6.93 8.59
C ARG A 85 1.30 6.20 7.33
N ILE A 86 2.14 5.31 6.79
CA ILE A 86 1.77 4.48 5.63
C ILE A 86 0.56 3.59 5.93
N ARG A 87 0.52 2.96 7.11
CA ARG A 87 -0.63 2.16 7.53
C ARG A 87 -1.91 2.99 7.65
N ALA A 88 -1.81 4.23 8.13
CA ALA A 88 -2.95 5.14 8.22
C ALA A 88 -3.50 5.49 6.83
N LEU A 89 -2.65 5.72 5.83
CA LEU A 89 -3.08 5.91 4.43
C LEU A 89 -3.92 4.72 3.90
N GLN A 90 -3.49 3.50 4.21
CA GLN A 90 -4.25 2.29 3.84
C GLN A 90 -5.63 2.27 4.49
N GLU A 91 -5.72 2.65 5.76
CA GLU A 91 -6.98 2.62 6.52
C GLU A 91 -7.93 3.75 6.11
N ILE A 92 -7.41 4.93 5.76
CA ILE A 92 -8.19 6.02 5.13
C ILE A 92 -8.81 5.52 3.83
N SER A 93 -8.02 4.84 3.01
CA SER A 93 -8.48 4.27 1.74
C SER A 93 -9.58 3.22 1.94
N LEU A 94 -9.42 2.34 2.93
CA LEU A 94 -10.42 1.32 3.28
C LEU A 94 -11.72 1.91 3.84
N ALA A 95 -11.64 3.05 4.53
CA ALA A 95 -12.81 3.77 5.02
C ALA A 95 -13.62 4.41 3.89
N ARG A 96 -13.03 4.60 2.70
CA ARG A 96 -13.63 5.24 1.53
C ARG A 96 -14.14 6.67 1.78
N ASP A 97 -13.55 7.33 2.76
CA ASP A 97 -13.77 8.75 3.04
C ASP A 97 -13.02 9.59 2.00
N ALA A 98 -13.76 10.29 1.16
CA ALA A 98 -13.21 11.09 0.07
C ALA A 98 -12.46 12.33 0.57
N ASP A 99 -12.93 12.94 1.65
CA ASP A 99 -12.36 14.18 2.18
C ASP A 99 -11.06 13.87 2.93
N ALA A 100 -11.06 12.80 3.74
CA ALA A 100 -9.83 12.30 4.36
C ALA A 100 -8.82 11.81 3.30
N PHE A 101 -9.27 11.23 2.18
CA PHE A 101 -8.37 10.84 1.10
C PHE A 101 -7.74 12.06 0.41
N ASP A 102 -8.52 13.13 0.17
CA ASP A 102 -8.00 14.38 -0.41
C ASP A 102 -6.95 15.03 0.50
N GLU A 103 -7.24 15.16 1.80
CA GLU A 103 -6.30 15.71 2.77
C GLU A 103 -5.02 14.84 2.88
N ALA A 104 -5.17 13.51 2.83
CA ALA A 104 -4.03 12.61 2.82
C ALA A 104 -3.12 12.79 1.59
N VAL A 105 -3.70 13.06 0.40
CA VAL A 105 -2.92 13.37 -0.81
C VAL A 105 -2.09 14.64 -0.58
N GLU A 106 -2.69 15.71 -0.07
CA GLU A 106 -1.99 16.98 0.20
C GLU A 106 -0.85 16.80 1.22
N ILE A 107 -1.10 16.09 2.33
CA ILE A 107 -0.07 15.84 3.35
C ILE A 107 1.12 15.06 2.78
N VAL A 108 0.86 14.04 1.95
CA VAL A 108 1.91 13.23 1.32
C VAL A 108 2.80 14.09 0.40
N GLY A 109 2.25 15.12 -0.25
CA GLY A 109 3.01 16.07 -1.04
C GLY A 109 4.15 16.74 -0.26
N GLY A 110 3.92 17.02 1.02
CA GLY A 110 4.89 17.65 1.93
C GLY A 110 5.93 16.71 2.54
N TRP A 111 5.84 15.40 2.32
CA TRP A 111 6.79 14.43 2.88
C TRP A 111 8.17 14.47 2.23
N SER A 112 9.17 13.94 2.95
CA SER A 112 10.52 13.72 2.39
C SER A 112 10.47 12.80 1.16
N ARG A 113 11.41 12.94 0.22
CA ARG A 113 11.37 12.24 -1.09
C ARG A 113 11.11 10.73 -0.98
N GLU A 114 11.85 10.01 -0.15
CA GLU A 114 11.73 8.54 -0.03
C GLU A 114 10.42 8.13 0.63
N GLU A 115 9.96 8.88 1.64
CA GLU A 115 8.70 8.59 2.30
C GLU A 115 7.49 8.95 1.42
N ARG A 116 7.57 10.08 0.71
CA ARG A 116 6.57 10.49 -0.29
C ARG A 116 6.42 9.43 -1.37
N ARG A 117 7.51 8.83 -1.85
CA ARG A 117 7.45 7.72 -2.83
C ARG A 117 6.63 6.53 -2.31
N GLU A 118 6.83 6.10 -1.07
CA GLU A 118 6.04 5.00 -0.48
C GLU A 118 4.59 5.42 -0.18
N GLY A 119 4.35 6.66 0.25
CA GLY A 119 3.01 7.23 0.44
C GLY A 119 2.21 7.29 -0.86
N VAL A 120 2.81 7.84 -1.92
CA VAL A 120 2.22 7.91 -3.26
C VAL A 120 1.90 6.52 -3.79
N LYS A 121 2.84 5.58 -3.67
CA LYS A 121 2.63 4.19 -4.07
C LYS A 121 1.46 3.54 -3.32
N THR A 122 1.31 3.82 -2.03
CA THR A 122 0.19 3.32 -1.21
C THR A 122 -1.14 3.89 -1.69
N LEU A 123 -1.22 5.21 -1.93
CA LEU A 123 -2.45 5.87 -2.40
C LEU A 123 -2.81 5.47 -3.85
N LEU A 124 -1.82 5.31 -4.73
CA LEU A 124 -2.05 4.78 -6.07
C LEU A 124 -2.55 3.33 -6.03
N GLN A 125 -2.04 2.51 -5.11
CA GLN A 125 -2.53 1.14 -4.89
C GLN A 125 -4.01 1.15 -4.50
N SER A 126 -4.40 2.03 -3.58
CA SER A 126 -5.79 2.20 -3.20
C SER A 126 -6.68 2.59 -4.39
N LEU A 127 -6.28 3.58 -5.20
CA LEU A 127 -7.04 3.99 -6.39
C LEU A 127 -7.15 2.87 -7.44
N ALA A 128 -6.16 1.99 -7.50
CA ALA A 128 -6.11 0.85 -8.41
C ALA A 128 -7.04 -0.31 -8.00
N GLU A 129 -7.19 -0.52 -6.70
CA GLU A 129 -7.89 -1.68 -6.13
C GLU A 129 -9.34 -1.36 -5.75
N GLN A 130 -9.63 -0.11 -5.36
CA GLN A 130 -10.91 0.26 -4.77
C GLN A 130 -11.43 1.61 -5.32
N PRO A 131 -12.75 1.76 -5.49
CA PRO A 131 -13.33 3.06 -5.79
C PRO A 131 -13.31 3.93 -4.52
N VAL A 132 -12.61 5.08 -4.60
CA VAL A 132 -12.62 6.12 -3.56
C VAL A 132 -13.05 7.43 -4.23
N GLY A 133 -13.99 8.14 -3.61
CA GLY A 133 -14.54 9.39 -4.13
C GLY A 133 -15.21 9.28 -5.50
N ARG A 134 -15.51 10.44 -6.08
CA ARG A 134 -16.04 10.56 -7.45
C ARG A 134 -14.92 10.39 -8.48
N ARG A 135 -15.28 10.11 -9.73
CA ARG A 135 -14.31 9.88 -10.82
C ARG A 135 -13.40 11.09 -11.08
N ASP A 136 -13.96 12.30 -11.04
CA ASP A 136 -13.24 13.56 -11.19
C ASP A 136 -12.25 13.79 -10.04
N GLN A 137 -12.65 13.52 -8.80
CA GLN A 137 -11.75 13.54 -7.62
C GLN A 137 -10.61 12.53 -7.79
N ALA A 138 -10.93 11.27 -8.09
CA ALA A 138 -9.93 10.24 -8.34
C ALA A 138 -8.97 10.59 -9.49
N THR A 139 -9.46 11.26 -10.53
CA THR A 139 -8.63 11.76 -11.63
C THR A 139 -7.67 12.85 -11.16
N ALA A 140 -8.15 13.79 -10.35
CA ALA A 140 -7.33 14.87 -9.80
C ALA A 140 -6.25 14.31 -8.85
N TRP A 141 -6.63 13.41 -7.92
CA TRP A 141 -5.69 12.74 -7.03
C TRP A 141 -4.63 11.96 -7.79
N LEU A 142 -5.03 11.19 -8.81
CA LEU A 142 -4.09 10.41 -9.61
C LEU A 142 -3.00 11.28 -10.23
N TRP A 143 -3.34 12.44 -10.79
CA TRP A 143 -2.35 13.32 -11.41
C TRP A 143 -1.51 14.09 -10.40
N ARG A 144 -2.06 14.50 -9.24
CA ARG A 144 -1.27 15.03 -8.12
C ARG A 144 -0.24 14.00 -7.63
N LEU A 145 -0.68 12.76 -7.43
CA LEU A 145 0.19 11.66 -7.03
C LEU A 145 1.27 11.37 -8.08
N ALA A 146 0.93 11.40 -9.36
CA ALA A 146 1.87 11.23 -10.46
C ALA A 146 2.94 12.35 -10.50
N GLU A 147 2.56 13.58 -10.17
CA GLU A 147 3.49 14.71 -10.03
C GLU A 147 4.44 14.52 -8.85
N TYR A 148 3.94 14.09 -7.69
CA TYR A 148 4.77 13.81 -6.50
C TYR A 148 5.81 12.70 -6.71
N SER A 149 5.56 11.78 -7.64
CA SER A 149 6.47 10.71 -8.06
C SER A 149 6.97 10.85 -9.51
N ARG A 150 7.06 12.09 -10.01
CA ARG A 150 7.47 12.39 -11.39
C ARG A 150 8.79 11.71 -11.78
N ASP A 151 9.77 11.73 -10.89
CA ASP A 151 11.10 11.18 -11.11
C ASP A 151 11.08 9.66 -11.38
N VAL A 152 10.24 8.91 -10.66
CA VAL A 152 10.03 7.47 -10.90
C VAL A 152 9.48 7.20 -12.30
N HIS A 153 8.57 8.07 -12.76
CA HIS A 153 7.96 7.92 -14.08
C HIS A 153 8.91 8.32 -15.21
N GLU A 154 9.70 9.37 -15.00
CA GLU A 154 10.76 9.78 -15.93
C GLU A 154 11.83 8.70 -16.06
N GLU A 155 12.34 8.17 -14.93
CA GLU A 155 13.33 7.08 -14.92
C GLU A 155 12.86 5.88 -15.74
N TYR A 156 11.61 5.43 -15.54
CA TYR A 156 11.03 4.35 -16.33
C TYR A 156 10.90 4.70 -17.82
N ALA A 157 10.40 5.89 -18.15
CA ALA A 157 10.19 6.31 -19.53
C ALA A 157 11.53 6.42 -20.30
N VAL A 158 12.57 6.97 -19.66
CA VAL A 158 13.92 7.05 -20.21
C VAL A 158 14.53 5.68 -20.47
N GLN A 159 14.38 4.74 -19.52
CA GLN A 159 14.88 3.36 -19.71
C GLN A 159 14.15 2.65 -20.85
N ARG A 160 12.85 2.88 -21.01
CA ARG A 160 12.03 2.21 -22.01
C ARG A 160 12.16 2.83 -23.40
N TRP A 161 12.35 4.14 -23.46
CA TRP A 161 12.39 4.93 -24.69
C TRP A 161 13.35 6.11 -24.56
N PRO A 162 14.59 6.00 -25.08
CA PRO A 162 15.63 7.02 -24.90
C PRO A 162 15.27 8.43 -25.39
N GLU A 163 14.43 8.53 -26.44
CA GLU A 163 13.92 9.81 -26.97
C GLU A 163 13.15 10.63 -25.92
N THR A 164 12.69 9.99 -24.84
CA THR A 164 12.07 10.65 -23.67
C THR A 164 12.91 11.83 -23.17
N LYS A 165 14.24 11.67 -23.03
CA LYS A 165 15.13 12.74 -22.54
C LYS A 165 15.07 13.96 -23.46
N ARG A 166 15.09 13.73 -24.77
CA ARG A 166 15.03 14.81 -25.76
C ARG A 166 13.68 15.53 -25.72
N LEU A 167 12.56 14.79 -25.68
CA LEU A 167 11.23 15.40 -25.67
C LEU A 167 10.94 16.17 -24.39
N LEU A 168 11.26 15.60 -23.22
CA LEU A 168 11.11 16.29 -21.94
C LEU A 168 12.05 17.49 -21.83
N GLY A 169 13.31 17.35 -22.29
CA GLY A 169 14.26 18.45 -22.34
C GLY A 169 13.80 19.60 -23.25
N LEU A 170 13.28 19.29 -24.44
CA LEU A 170 12.69 20.30 -25.34
C LEU A 170 11.51 21.03 -24.69
N LEU A 171 10.68 20.33 -23.93
CA LEU A 171 9.56 20.94 -23.22
C LEU A 171 10.08 21.88 -22.12
N VAL A 172 10.89 21.40 -21.19
CA VAL A 172 11.36 22.17 -20.03
C VAL A 172 12.22 23.37 -20.43
N ASN A 173 13.02 23.26 -21.51
CA ASN A 173 13.91 24.31 -21.99
C ASN A 173 13.27 25.25 -23.04
N SER A 174 11.93 25.26 -23.15
CA SER A 174 11.23 26.15 -24.09
C SER A 174 10.23 27.05 -23.36
N SER A 175 9.95 28.22 -23.92
CA SER A 175 9.02 29.22 -23.38
C SER A 175 8.06 29.75 -24.47
N GLY A 176 7.01 30.46 -24.04
CA GLY A 176 6.02 31.09 -24.91
C GLY A 176 5.41 30.14 -25.96
N GLY A 177 5.24 30.62 -27.20
CA GLY A 177 4.65 29.83 -28.28
C GLY A 177 5.44 28.56 -28.65
N ALA A 178 6.76 28.54 -28.41
CA ALA A 178 7.58 27.35 -28.63
C ALA A 178 7.26 26.24 -27.61
N HIS A 179 6.98 26.62 -26.36
CA HIS A 179 6.58 25.68 -25.31
C HIS A 179 5.29 24.94 -25.66
N ALA A 180 4.27 25.67 -26.12
CA ALA A 180 3.01 25.07 -26.57
C ALA A 180 3.21 24.11 -27.76
N ARG A 181 4.10 24.44 -28.71
CA ARG A 181 4.44 23.55 -29.82
C ARG A 181 5.14 22.28 -29.34
N ASN A 182 6.07 22.39 -28.38
CA ASN A 182 6.78 21.25 -27.82
C ASN A 182 5.85 20.34 -26.99
N ALA A 183 4.91 20.92 -26.22
CA ALA A 183 3.88 20.15 -25.54
C ALA A 183 3.02 19.35 -26.53
N ARG A 184 2.62 19.94 -27.66
CA ARG A 184 1.87 19.24 -28.71
C ARG A 184 2.69 18.11 -29.35
N ARG A 185 3.98 18.35 -29.61
CA ARG A 185 4.91 17.32 -30.12
C ARG A 185 5.04 16.15 -29.14
N LEU A 186 5.21 16.43 -27.86
CA LEU A 186 5.25 15.41 -26.81
C LEU A 186 3.95 14.61 -26.77
N VAL A 187 2.79 15.27 -26.73
CA VAL A 187 1.48 14.59 -26.71
C VAL A 187 1.26 13.75 -27.97
N HIS A 188 1.69 14.22 -29.14
CA HIS A 188 1.63 13.42 -30.37
C HIS A 188 2.49 12.16 -30.26
N ALA A 189 3.69 12.26 -29.69
CA ALA A 189 4.57 11.12 -29.51
C ALA A 189 4.05 10.13 -28.46
N VAL A 190 3.46 10.63 -27.37
CA VAL A 190 2.76 9.84 -26.33
C VAL A 190 1.68 8.94 -26.92
N ARG A 191 0.91 9.44 -27.91
CA ARG A 191 -0.18 8.66 -28.54
C ARG A 191 0.30 7.43 -29.32
N LYS A 192 1.58 7.37 -29.68
CA LYS A 192 2.18 6.24 -30.41
C LYS A 192 2.74 5.16 -29.47
N GLN A 193 2.77 5.43 -28.17
CA GLN A 193 3.34 4.53 -27.18
C GLN A 193 2.27 3.61 -26.58
N ASP A 194 2.72 2.50 -25.98
CA ASP A 194 1.85 1.67 -25.17
C ASP A 194 1.32 2.45 -23.95
N ARG A 195 0.21 1.99 -23.38
CA ARG A 195 -0.52 2.71 -22.32
C ARG A 195 0.38 3.08 -21.13
N ARG A 196 1.32 2.21 -20.76
CA ARG A 196 2.17 2.40 -19.58
C ARG A 196 3.23 3.45 -19.84
N LEU A 197 3.92 3.35 -20.98
CA LEU A 197 4.90 4.36 -21.38
C LEU A 197 4.22 5.73 -21.62
N ALA A 198 3.04 5.73 -22.23
CA ALA A 198 2.24 6.94 -22.41
C ALA A 198 1.90 7.61 -21.07
N ALA A 199 1.47 6.84 -20.06
CA ALA A 199 1.20 7.33 -18.72
C ALA A 199 2.44 7.92 -18.04
N ALA A 200 3.57 7.22 -18.15
CA ALA A 200 4.83 7.67 -17.58
C ALA A 200 5.31 9.00 -18.20
N LEU A 201 5.22 9.14 -19.52
CA LEU A 201 5.58 10.37 -20.23
C LEU A 201 4.71 11.56 -19.82
N LEU A 202 3.39 11.38 -19.69
CA LEU A 202 2.50 12.46 -19.25
C LEU A 202 2.68 12.83 -17.78
N ALA A 203 3.04 11.87 -16.93
CA ALA A 203 3.40 12.11 -15.54
C ALA A 203 4.74 12.87 -15.43
N ALA A 204 5.70 12.56 -16.31
CA ALA A 204 7.02 13.21 -16.34
C ALA A 204 7.01 14.62 -16.98
N ALA A 205 5.99 14.96 -17.77
CA ALA A 205 5.92 16.24 -18.47
C ALA A 205 5.53 17.40 -17.52
N LEU A 206 6.33 18.47 -17.48
CA LEU A 206 5.98 19.72 -16.80
C LEU A 206 5.83 20.85 -17.80
N ALA A 207 4.71 21.55 -17.73
CA ALA A 207 4.51 22.81 -18.42
C ALA A 207 4.46 23.96 -17.41
N HIS A 208 4.97 25.12 -17.82
CA HIS A 208 4.94 26.35 -17.02
C HIS A 208 4.25 27.51 -17.73
N THR A 209 3.76 27.30 -18.96
CA THR A 209 2.86 28.26 -19.62
C THR A 209 1.43 27.71 -19.66
N PRO A 210 0.40 28.58 -19.60
CA PRO A 210 -1.01 28.16 -19.63
C PRO A 210 -1.35 27.30 -20.85
N GLU A 211 -0.85 27.65 -22.03
CA GLU A 211 -1.17 26.99 -23.30
C GLU A 211 -0.57 25.58 -23.38
N ALA A 212 0.66 25.41 -22.89
CA ALA A 212 1.29 24.10 -22.84
C ALA A 212 0.62 23.21 -21.77
N GLU A 213 0.26 23.79 -20.63
CA GLU A 213 -0.45 23.07 -19.57
C GLU A 213 -1.83 22.63 -20.05
N GLU A 214 -2.55 23.44 -20.84
CA GLU A 214 -3.82 23.02 -21.46
C GLU A 214 -3.66 21.81 -22.40
N VAL A 215 -2.60 21.79 -23.20
CA VAL A 215 -2.28 20.67 -24.08
C VAL A 215 -2.03 19.38 -23.28
N LEU A 216 -1.22 19.47 -22.21
CA LEU A 216 -0.93 18.34 -21.33
C LEU A 216 -2.19 17.89 -20.57
N ARG A 217 -2.94 18.83 -19.98
CA ARG A 217 -4.21 18.57 -19.28
C ARG A 217 -5.20 17.84 -20.16
N GLY A 218 -5.37 18.28 -21.42
CA GLY A 218 -6.22 17.58 -22.38
C GLY A 218 -5.78 16.13 -22.64
N ALA A 219 -4.48 15.86 -22.69
CA ALA A 219 -3.95 14.50 -22.82
C ALA A 219 -4.17 13.66 -21.55
N ARG A 220 -3.91 14.24 -20.38
CA ARG A 220 -4.12 13.65 -19.05
C ARG A 220 -5.59 13.27 -18.83
N THR A 221 -6.53 14.16 -19.14
CA THR A 221 -7.98 13.93 -19.04
C THR A 221 -8.43 12.76 -19.93
N ARG A 222 -7.94 12.68 -21.18
CA ARG A 222 -8.28 11.55 -22.08
C ARG A 222 -7.75 10.22 -21.55
N MET A 223 -6.56 10.22 -20.95
CA MET A 223 -5.94 9.01 -20.42
C MET A 223 -6.61 8.53 -19.11
N ALA A 224 -7.08 9.48 -18.29
CA ALA A 224 -7.70 9.22 -17.01
C ALA A 224 -9.20 8.86 -17.07
N ARG A 225 -9.75 8.56 -18.26
CA ARG A 225 -11.14 8.07 -18.41
C ARG A 225 -11.46 6.86 -17.51
N LYS A 226 -10.45 6.04 -17.19
CA LYS A 226 -10.51 4.93 -16.22
C LYS A 226 -9.39 5.11 -15.18
N PRO A 227 -9.59 5.89 -14.10
CA PRO A 227 -8.55 6.24 -13.14
C PRO A 227 -7.87 5.01 -12.53
N SER A 228 -8.63 4.02 -12.07
CA SER A 228 -8.06 2.80 -11.47
C SER A 228 -7.15 2.02 -12.41
N ALA A 229 -7.49 1.95 -13.71
CA ALA A 229 -6.63 1.30 -14.69
C ALA A 229 -5.35 2.10 -14.94
N LEU A 230 -5.43 3.44 -14.94
CA LEU A 230 -4.26 4.29 -15.08
C LEU A 230 -3.35 4.24 -13.84
N ALA A 231 -3.93 4.20 -12.63
CA ALA A 231 -3.20 4.02 -11.38
C ALA A 231 -2.35 2.74 -11.40
N ARG A 232 -2.91 1.62 -11.92
CA ARG A 232 -2.15 0.38 -12.11
C ARG A 232 -0.95 0.54 -13.05
N GLU A 233 -1.09 1.29 -14.13
CA GLU A 233 0.04 1.52 -15.04
C GLU A 233 1.14 2.36 -14.38
N LEU A 234 0.76 3.41 -13.64
CA LEU A 234 1.71 4.23 -12.89
C LEU A 234 2.41 3.44 -11.79
N LEU A 235 1.68 2.59 -11.05
CA LEU A 235 2.24 1.70 -10.02
C LEU A 235 3.34 0.77 -10.55
N ARG A 236 3.19 0.28 -11.78
CA ARG A 236 4.17 -0.63 -12.39
C ARG A 236 5.54 0.04 -12.58
N ASN A 237 5.59 1.37 -12.62
CA ASN A 237 6.83 2.14 -12.79
C ASN A 237 7.67 2.20 -11.51
N PHE A 238 7.05 2.01 -10.35
CA PHE A 238 7.79 1.98 -9.09
C PHE A 238 8.75 0.79 -9.08
N PRO A 239 9.98 0.98 -8.55
CA PRO A 239 10.93 -0.11 -8.45
C PRO A 239 10.30 -1.24 -7.64
N LYS A 240 10.34 -2.46 -8.19
CA LYS A 240 9.95 -3.64 -7.43
C LYS A 240 10.91 -3.72 -6.26
N GLY A 241 10.37 -3.59 -5.05
CA GLY A 241 11.17 -3.61 -3.82
C GLY A 241 12.20 -4.72 -3.94
N ARG A 242 13.48 -4.34 -3.82
CA ARG A 242 14.60 -5.29 -3.88
C ARG A 242 14.30 -6.27 -2.76
N ARG A 243 13.68 -7.42 -3.07
CA ARG A 243 13.60 -8.55 -2.16
C ARG A 243 15.02 -8.68 -1.67
N ARG A 244 15.29 -8.41 -0.39
CA ARG A 244 16.56 -8.73 0.23
C ARG A 244 16.75 -10.21 -0.08
N ARG A 245 17.51 -10.51 -1.15
CA ARG A 245 17.91 -11.86 -1.52
C ARG A 245 18.53 -12.37 -0.24
N GLY A 246 17.91 -13.41 0.31
CA GLY A 246 18.19 -13.89 1.65
C GLY A 246 19.69 -14.02 1.86
N GLY A 247 20.15 -13.65 3.04
CA GLY A 247 21.43 -14.09 3.59
C GLY A 247 21.39 -15.60 3.77
N LYS A 248 21.42 -16.32 2.65
CA LYS A 248 21.70 -17.74 2.53
C LYS A 248 23.16 -17.86 2.11
N HIS A 249 24.06 -17.56 3.05
CA HIS A 249 25.49 -17.91 3.11
C HIS A 249 26.02 -17.26 4.40
N ARG A 250 26.16 -17.95 5.53
CA ARG A 250 27.13 -19.04 5.76
C ARG A 250 26.54 -20.11 6.69
N ARG A 251 26.04 -21.21 6.12
CA ARG A 251 26.36 -22.54 6.64
C ARG A 251 27.41 -23.09 5.69
N GLY A 252 28.67 -22.80 5.99
CA GLY A 252 29.80 -23.45 5.35
C GLY A 252 29.82 -24.89 5.81
N ARG A 253 29.68 -25.81 4.87
CA ARG A 253 30.05 -27.21 5.04
C ARG A 253 30.97 -27.53 3.85
N GLY A 254 32.20 -27.95 4.14
CA GLY A 254 33.11 -28.47 3.14
C GLY A 254 34.54 -28.61 3.65
N GLY A 255 34.97 -29.85 3.92
CA GLY A 255 36.30 -30.26 4.33
C GLY A 255 36.24 -30.90 5.73
N GLY A 256 36.07 -32.20 5.91
CA GLY A 256 36.64 -33.31 5.15
C GLY A 256 37.76 -33.93 6.00
N GLY A 257 37.40 -34.61 7.10
CA GLY A 257 38.31 -35.35 7.97
C GLY A 257 37.59 -36.61 8.44
N GLY A 258 38.17 -37.78 8.14
CA GLY A 258 37.54 -39.08 8.23
C GLY A 258 37.69 -39.81 9.58
N ALA A 259 37.19 -41.06 9.53
CA ALA A 259 37.36 -42.19 10.46
C ALA A 259 36.49 -42.25 11.74
N ASP A 260 35.39 -43.00 11.59
CA ASP A 260 35.07 -44.24 12.31
C ASP A 260 34.85 -44.25 13.85
N ASN A 261 33.59 -44.41 14.28
CA ASN A 261 33.10 -45.62 14.97
C ASN A 261 31.68 -45.47 15.55
N ASN A 262 30.79 -46.33 15.07
CA ASN A 262 29.92 -47.24 15.86
C ASN A 262 29.20 -46.69 17.13
N ARG A 263 27.86 -46.62 17.10
CA ARG A 263 26.95 -47.35 18.02
C ARG A 263 25.47 -47.02 17.81
N LYS A 264 24.67 -48.05 18.08
CA LYS A 264 23.26 -48.28 17.78
C LYS A 264 22.29 -47.55 18.70
N ASP A 265 21.10 -47.26 18.15
CA ASP A 265 19.88 -46.85 18.85
C ASP A 265 19.44 -47.84 19.93
N PRO A 266 18.83 -47.35 21.03
CA PRO A 266 17.83 -48.10 21.76
C PRO A 266 16.43 -47.46 21.63
N ALA A 267 15.55 -48.25 21.02
CA ALA A 267 14.16 -48.53 21.37
C ALA A 267 13.35 -47.56 22.26
N ARG A 268 12.22 -47.13 21.68
CA ARG A 268 10.97 -46.75 22.35
C ARG A 268 10.24 -47.99 22.90
N GLN A 269 9.98 -47.99 24.20
CA GLN A 269 8.87 -48.61 24.93
C GLN A 269 8.29 -47.46 25.78
N GLN A 270 7.01 -47.28 26.10
CA GLN A 270 5.78 -48.06 26.09
C GLN A 270 4.66 -47.02 26.27
N GLN A 271 3.49 -47.22 25.65
CA GLN A 271 2.17 -47.09 26.31
C GLN A 271 1.08 -47.48 25.30
N GLN A 272 0.61 -48.72 25.44
CA GLN A 272 -0.70 -49.16 24.99
C GLN A 272 -1.59 -49.23 26.24
N ASN A 273 -2.81 -48.69 26.16
CA ASN A 273 -4.00 -49.48 26.48
C ASN A 273 -5.27 -48.75 26.04
N GLY A 274 -6.15 -49.49 25.34
CA GLY A 274 -7.53 -49.08 25.17
C GLY A 274 -8.17 -49.50 23.83
N LYS A 275 -8.96 -50.58 23.90
CA LYS A 275 -10.08 -50.97 23.01
C LYS A 275 -9.77 -51.92 21.83
N GLN A 276 -9.99 -53.21 22.09
CA GLN A 276 -10.65 -54.12 21.16
C GLN A 276 -12.15 -54.17 21.48
N GLN A 277 -13.00 -54.07 20.46
CA GLN A 277 -14.11 -55.03 20.28
C GLN A 277 -14.70 -54.91 18.87
N GLN A 278 -14.66 -56.06 18.18
CA GLN A 278 -15.64 -56.65 17.27
C GLN A 278 -16.20 -55.80 16.12
N ASN A 279 -15.87 -56.22 14.89
CA ASN A 279 -16.88 -56.81 14.02
C ASN A 279 -16.24 -57.56 12.86
N GLY A 280 -16.53 -58.86 12.76
CA GLY A 280 -16.32 -59.64 11.56
C GLY A 280 -17.64 -59.75 10.80
N LYS A 281 -17.59 -59.62 9.48
CA LYS A 281 -18.46 -60.40 8.58
C LYS A 281 -17.88 -60.40 7.17
N ARG A 282 -17.90 -61.60 6.59
CA ARG A 282 -17.38 -61.99 5.29
C ARG A 282 -18.39 -61.70 4.17
N ASP A 283 -17.87 -61.88 2.95
CA ASP A 283 -18.51 -62.44 1.74
C ASP A 283 -18.95 -61.47 0.63
N GLY A 284 -18.63 -61.91 -0.60
CA GLY A 284 -19.01 -61.35 -1.90
C GLY A 284 -17.80 -60.73 -2.61
N GLY A 285 -17.13 -61.37 -3.59
CA GLY A 285 -17.68 -62.12 -4.72
C GLY A 285 -17.73 -61.18 -5.93
N GLY A 286 -16.96 -61.43 -6.99
CA GLY A 286 -17.04 -60.62 -8.21
C GLY A 286 -15.80 -60.68 -9.07
N ALA A 287 -15.81 -61.60 -10.02
CA ALA A 287 -14.76 -61.85 -11.00
C ALA A 287 -14.92 -60.98 -12.26
N LYS A 288 -13.83 -60.90 -13.05
CA LYS A 288 -13.74 -60.60 -14.50
C LYS A 288 -13.97 -59.12 -14.87
N ASN A 289 -13.21 -58.49 -15.77
CA ASN A 289 -12.55 -58.99 -16.98
C ASN A 289 -11.36 -58.08 -17.39
N PRO A 290 -10.53 -58.49 -18.37
CA PRO A 290 -9.17 -58.02 -18.59
C PRO A 290 -9.01 -57.13 -19.84
N ARG A 291 -7.74 -56.80 -20.14
CA ARG A 291 -7.13 -56.40 -21.42
C ARG A 291 -7.41 -54.99 -21.93
N SER A 292 -6.34 -54.21 -22.04
CA SER A 292 -5.62 -54.03 -23.32
C SER A 292 -4.37 -53.15 -23.14
N GLU A 293 -3.20 -53.72 -23.41
CA GLU A 293 -1.96 -53.00 -23.73
C GLU A 293 -2.13 -52.26 -25.08
N PRO A 294 -1.21 -51.34 -25.45
CA PRO A 294 -0.03 -51.81 -26.17
C PRO A 294 1.27 -51.04 -25.84
N LYS A 295 2.38 -51.72 -26.09
CA LYS A 295 3.74 -51.19 -26.26
C LYS A 295 4.34 -51.87 -27.51
N PRO A 296 5.46 -51.38 -28.08
CA PRO A 296 5.51 -50.70 -29.38
C PRO A 296 6.04 -51.55 -30.55
N GLU A 297 5.84 -51.02 -31.76
CA GLU A 297 6.48 -51.43 -33.02
C GLU A 297 8.02 -51.40 -32.96
N ALA A 298 8.63 -52.42 -33.55
CA ALA A 298 9.89 -52.32 -34.28
C ALA A 298 10.05 -53.53 -35.23
N ALA A 299 9.96 -53.25 -36.53
CA ALA A 299 10.54 -53.92 -37.72
C ALA A 299 9.52 -54.01 -38.87
#